data_AF-A0A8T5Q0S3-F1
#
_entry.id   AF-A0A8T5Q0S3-F1
#
_cell.length_a   1.000
_cell.length_b   1.000
_cell.length_c   1.000
_cell.angle_alpha   90.00
_cell.angle_beta   90.00
_cell.angle_gamma   90.00
#
_symmetry.space_group_name_H-M   'P 1'
#
loop_
_entity.id
_entity.type
_entity.pdbx_description
1 polymer ?
#
loop_
_entity_poly.entity_id
_entity_poly.type
_entity_poly.pdbx_seq_one_letter_code
_entity_poly.pdbx_strand_id
1 'polypeptide(L)'
;MPKESFTFRLVFDRDFYEITIKQHTKENPTDKPSLLTKLMYINAKSKDHTRQHNVISKKMFNKILEDNKSMCRDLLRASFYDIDEPEIECIEDEKERVVKYAIDLASTVPFKSIILTTPEKEEEYLENEHYKNVKEITVKSGDEAIRLINSFWERCC
;
A
#
# COMPACT_ATOMS: atom_id res chain seq x y z
N MET A 1 -3.13 -2.01 -24.23
CA MET A 1 -4.00 -2.34 -23.07
C MET A 1 -4.47 -1.05 -22.43
N PRO A 2 -5.77 -0.91 -22.12
CA PRO A 2 -6.33 0.30 -21.55
C PRO A 2 -5.75 0.58 -20.14
N LYS A 3 -5.73 1.85 -19.76
CA LYS A 3 -5.40 2.30 -18.39
C LYS A 3 -6.70 2.48 -17.61
N GLU A 4 -6.66 2.22 -16.31
CA GLU A 4 -7.83 2.25 -15.43
C GLU A 4 -7.76 3.42 -14.45
N SER A 5 -8.88 4.12 -14.25
CA SER A 5 -8.98 5.20 -13.26
C SER A 5 -9.44 4.65 -11.92
N PHE A 6 -8.72 5.01 -10.86
CA PHE A 6 -9.04 4.60 -9.50
C PHE A 6 -9.36 5.84 -8.67
N THR A 7 -10.37 5.73 -7.81
CA THR A 7 -10.86 6.85 -7.01
C THR A 7 -10.13 7.04 -5.70
N PHE A 8 -9.02 6.33 -5.48
CA PHE A 8 -8.17 6.44 -4.29
C PHE A 8 -6.76 5.90 -4.57
N ARG A 9 -5.80 6.21 -3.71
CA ARG A 9 -4.44 5.63 -3.70
C ARG A 9 -4.27 4.68 -2.51
N LEU A 10 -3.42 3.66 -2.66
CA LEU A 10 -3.17 2.67 -1.62
C LEU A 10 -1.89 3.03 -0.86
N VAL A 11 -1.96 3.04 0.47
CA VAL A 11 -0.81 3.26 1.37
C VAL A 11 -0.59 1.99 2.16
N PHE A 12 0.64 1.49 2.15
CA PHE A 12 0.99 0.22 2.78
C PHE A 12 1.83 0.45 4.02
N ASP A 13 1.52 -0.31 5.06
CA ASP A 13 2.42 -0.45 6.20
C ASP A 13 3.36 -1.66 6.05
N ARG A 14 4.33 -1.80 6.97
CA ARG A 14 5.37 -2.83 6.84
C ARG A 14 4.79 -4.20 7.10
N ASP A 15 3.89 -4.27 8.06
CA ASP A 15 3.34 -5.54 8.52
C ASP A 15 2.36 -6.10 7.49
N PHE A 16 1.64 -5.26 6.75
CA PHE A 16 0.87 -5.73 5.59
C PHE A 16 1.76 -6.39 4.54
N TYR A 17 2.94 -5.83 4.27
CA TYR A 17 3.88 -6.46 3.34
C TYR A 17 4.42 -7.78 3.91
N GLU A 18 4.95 -7.73 5.13
CA GLU A 18 5.67 -8.85 5.74
C GLU A 18 4.76 -10.03 6.08
N ILE A 19 3.57 -9.74 6.60
CA ILE A 19 2.59 -10.72 7.03
C ILE A 19 1.67 -10.99 5.84
N THR A 20 0.85 -10.02 5.39
CA THR A 20 -0.19 -10.33 4.40
C THR A 20 0.36 -10.70 3.03
N ILE A 21 1.20 -9.87 2.40
CA ILE A 21 1.62 -10.11 1.02
C ILE A 21 2.51 -11.36 0.90
N LYS A 22 3.50 -11.50 1.79
CA LYS A 22 4.43 -12.62 1.74
C LYS A 22 3.81 -13.92 2.24
N GLN A 23 3.04 -13.90 3.32
CA GLN A 23 2.42 -15.11 3.86
C GLN A 23 1.34 -15.63 2.93
N HIS A 24 0.48 -14.75 2.37
CA HIS A 24 -0.54 -15.16 1.41
C HIS A 24 0.07 -15.88 0.19
N THR A 25 1.20 -15.37 -0.30
CA THR A 25 1.93 -15.99 -1.42
C THR A 25 2.51 -17.37 -1.05
N LYS A 26 2.91 -17.56 0.21
CA LYS A 26 3.45 -18.85 0.70
C LYS A 26 2.35 -19.88 0.97
N GLU A 27 1.23 -19.46 1.56
CA GLU A 27 0.13 -20.33 1.96
C GLU A 27 -0.78 -20.70 0.79
N ASN A 28 -0.87 -19.84 -0.22
CA ASN A 28 -1.70 -20.06 -1.41
C ASN A 28 -0.85 -20.09 -2.70
N PRO A 29 0.11 -21.03 -2.86
CA PRO A 29 1.02 -21.06 -4.00
C PRO A 29 0.31 -21.32 -5.35
N THR A 30 -0.93 -21.78 -5.30
CA THR A 30 -1.81 -22.00 -6.46
C THR A 30 -2.60 -20.75 -6.87
N ASP A 31 -2.72 -19.74 -6.00
CA ASP A 31 -3.36 -18.45 -6.31
C ASP A 31 -2.40 -17.62 -7.17
N LYS A 32 -2.47 -17.86 -8.48
CA LYS A 32 -1.69 -17.15 -9.50
C LYS A 32 -2.60 -16.19 -10.26
N PRO A 33 -2.21 -14.91 -10.40
CA PRO A 33 -0.93 -14.32 -9.99
C PRO A 33 -0.85 -13.97 -8.49
N SER A 34 0.37 -13.93 -7.93
CA SER A 34 0.59 -13.54 -6.52
C SER A 34 0.14 -12.11 -6.24
N LEU A 35 -0.14 -11.76 -4.97
CA LEU A 35 -0.51 -10.40 -4.58
C LEU A 35 0.53 -9.36 -5.03
N LEU A 36 1.81 -9.66 -4.91
CA LEU A 36 2.88 -8.75 -5.36
C LEU A 36 2.78 -8.47 -6.88
N THR A 37 2.48 -9.50 -7.67
CA THR A 37 2.26 -9.37 -9.12
C THR A 37 1.00 -8.55 -9.40
N LYS A 38 -0.11 -8.83 -8.70
CA LYS A 38 -1.37 -8.06 -8.82
C LYS A 38 -1.11 -6.57 -8.58
N LEU A 39 -0.34 -6.24 -7.54
CA LEU A 39 0.07 -4.87 -7.21
C LEU A 39 0.90 -4.22 -8.31
N MET A 40 1.86 -4.93 -8.92
CA MET A 40 2.63 -4.40 -10.07
C MET A 40 1.71 -4.01 -11.23
N TYR A 41 0.71 -4.84 -11.54
CA TYR A 41 -0.26 -4.56 -12.60
C TYR A 41 -1.09 -3.32 -12.27
N ILE A 42 -1.64 -3.25 -11.06
CA ILE A 42 -2.41 -2.09 -10.61
C ILE A 42 -1.57 -0.81 -10.72
N ASN A 43 -0.33 -0.85 -10.24
CA ASN A 43 0.57 0.30 -10.27
C ASN A 43 0.88 0.74 -11.71
N ALA A 44 1.10 -0.20 -12.63
CA ALA A 44 1.38 0.07 -14.04
C ALA A 44 0.15 0.55 -14.83
N LYS A 45 -1.05 0.12 -14.44
CA LYS A 45 -2.31 0.40 -15.16
C LYS A 45 -3.08 1.61 -14.63
N SER A 46 -2.76 2.09 -13.44
CA SER A 46 -3.36 3.30 -12.89
C SER A 46 -3.17 4.49 -13.84
N LYS A 47 -4.29 5.01 -14.35
CA LYS A 47 -4.33 6.11 -15.32
C LYS A 47 -3.85 7.41 -14.70
N ASP A 48 -4.35 7.72 -13.51
CA ASP A 48 -4.15 9.00 -12.84
C ASP A 48 -2.87 9.00 -11.98
N HIS A 49 -2.40 7.82 -11.56
CA HIS A 49 -1.19 7.66 -10.73
C HIS A 49 -0.29 6.54 -11.25
N THR A 50 0.09 6.62 -12.53
CA THR A 50 0.95 5.61 -13.15
C THR A 50 2.25 5.47 -12.34
N ARG A 51 2.52 4.24 -11.86
CA ARG A 51 3.66 3.85 -10.99
C ARG A 51 3.67 4.46 -9.59
N GLN A 52 2.60 5.15 -9.19
CA GLN A 52 2.49 5.81 -7.88
C GLN A 52 1.19 5.47 -7.15
N HIS A 53 0.44 4.47 -7.61
CA HIS A 53 -0.85 4.11 -7.04
C HIS A 53 -0.69 3.40 -5.69
N ASN A 54 0.31 2.52 -5.59
CA ASN A 54 0.67 1.84 -4.36
C ASN A 54 1.86 2.57 -3.73
N VAL A 55 1.69 3.12 -2.55
CA VAL A 55 2.68 3.95 -1.88
C VAL A 55 3.14 3.28 -0.60
N ILE A 56 4.44 3.34 -0.34
CA ILE A 56 5.06 2.92 0.91
C ILE A 56 6.15 3.92 1.28
N SER A 57 6.35 4.18 2.57
CA SER A 57 7.44 5.06 3.02
C SER A 57 8.80 4.52 2.58
N LYS A 58 9.73 5.41 2.25
CA LYS A 58 11.09 5.02 1.86
C LYS A 58 11.82 4.29 2.99
N LYS A 59 11.66 4.71 4.25
CA LYS A 59 12.22 4.00 5.42
C LYS A 59 11.76 2.54 5.45
N MET A 60 10.48 2.29 5.20
CA MET A 60 9.93 0.92 5.20
C MET A 60 10.31 0.13 3.95
N PHE A 61 10.34 0.77 2.79
CA PHE A 61 10.82 0.17 1.54
C PHE A 61 12.25 -0.37 1.71
N ASN A 62 13.14 0.44 2.26
CA ASN A 62 14.54 0.05 2.51
C ASN A 62 14.62 -1.08 3.55
N LYS A 63 13.85 -0.98 4.64
CA LYS A 63 13.80 -2.02 5.67
C LYS A 63 13.34 -3.37 5.12
N ILE A 64 12.33 -3.37 4.25
CA ILE A 64 11.88 -4.59 3.54
C ILE A 64 13.02 -5.20 2.73
N LEU A 65 13.82 -4.40 2.01
CA LEU A 65 14.95 -4.91 1.24
C LEU A 65 16.09 -5.44 2.13
N GLU A 66 16.34 -4.78 3.26
CA GLU A 66 17.35 -5.19 4.24
C GLU A 66 16.98 -6.54 4.89
N ASP A 67 15.72 -6.70 5.29
CA ASP A 67 15.19 -7.92 5.90
C ASP A 67 15.05 -9.06 4.89
N ASN A 68 14.89 -8.72 3.60
CA ASN A 68 14.68 -9.69 2.51
C ASN A 68 15.76 -9.60 1.46
N LYS A 69 16.95 -10.12 1.78
CA LYS A 69 18.12 -10.10 0.88
C LYS A 69 17.89 -10.73 -0.50
N SER A 70 16.91 -11.62 -0.64
CA SER A 70 16.53 -12.23 -1.93
C SER A 70 15.54 -11.39 -2.75
N MET A 71 14.93 -10.35 -2.16
CA MET A 71 14.01 -9.46 -2.84
C MET A 71 14.76 -8.56 -3.81
N CYS A 72 14.40 -8.64 -5.09
CA CYS A 72 14.94 -7.72 -6.09
C CYS A 72 14.34 -6.32 -5.88
N ARG A 73 15.20 -5.30 -5.75
CA ARG A 73 14.78 -3.90 -5.59
C ARG A 73 13.82 -3.47 -6.70
N ASP A 74 14.15 -3.77 -7.95
CA ASP A 74 13.33 -3.35 -9.10
C ASP A 74 11.95 -4.02 -9.11
N LEU A 75 11.87 -5.26 -8.62
CA LEU A 75 10.60 -5.94 -8.43
C LEU A 75 9.74 -5.24 -7.39
N LEU A 76 10.34 -4.87 -6.24
CA LEU A 76 9.63 -4.15 -5.19
C LEU A 76 9.19 -2.76 -5.65
N ARG A 77 10.05 -2.03 -6.40
CA ARG A 77 9.70 -0.72 -7.00
C ARG A 77 8.60 -0.81 -8.05
N ALA A 78 8.47 -1.93 -8.73
CA ALA A 78 7.36 -2.14 -9.66
C ALA A 78 6.02 -2.26 -8.91
N SER A 79 6.04 -2.87 -7.72
CA SER A 79 4.86 -3.01 -6.86
C SER A 79 4.53 -1.75 -6.06
N PHE A 80 5.55 -1.04 -5.55
CA PHE A 80 5.39 0.10 -4.65
C PHE A 80 6.22 1.30 -5.08
N TYR A 81 5.63 2.48 -4.94
CA TYR A 81 6.33 3.75 -4.99
C TYR A 81 6.87 4.09 -3.60
N ASP A 82 8.19 4.16 -3.50
CA ASP A 82 8.93 4.57 -2.31
C ASP A 82 8.86 6.09 -2.17
N ILE A 83 7.86 6.59 -1.44
CA ILE A 83 7.70 8.02 -1.19
C ILE A 83 8.74 8.50 -0.17
N ASP A 84 9.33 9.66 -0.43
CA ASP A 84 10.46 10.22 0.32
C ASP A 84 10.18 11.68 0.64
N GLU A 85 9.18 11.94 1.48
CA GLU A 85 8.89 13.29 1.96
C GLU A 85 9.66 13.53 3.26
N PRO A 86 10.72 14.37 3.27
CA PRO A 86 11.63 14.46 4.41
C PRO A 86 10.92 14.79 5.74
N GLU A 87 9.91 15.67 5.69
CA GLU A 87 9.14 16.05 6.88
C GLU A 87 8.35 14.90 7.49
N ILE A 88 7.87 13.98 6.64
CA ILE A 88 7.09 12.80 7.05
C ILE A 88 8.03 11.63 7.39
N GLU A 89 9.14 11.45 6.67
CA GLU A 89 10.13 10.39 6.92
C GLU A 89 10.84 10.53 8.27
N CYS A 90 11.02 11.76 8.77
CA CYS A 90 11.63 12.03 10.08
C CYS A 90 10.75 11.58 11.27
N ILE A 91 9.50 11.18 11.06
CA ILE A 91 8.60 10.72 12.11
C ILE A 91 9.00 9.30 12.52
N GLU A 92 9.31 9.10 13.79
CA GLU A 92 9.75 7.78 14.28
C GLU A 92 8.61 6.76 14.38
N ASP A 93 7.41 7.20 14.81
CA ASP A 93 6.24 6.33 14.80
C ASP A 93 5.82 6.01 13.35
N GLU A 94 5.89 4.71 13.02
CA GLU A 94 5.48 4.21 11.72
C GLU A 94 4.01 4.50 11.41
N LYS A 95 3.14 4.40 12.41
CA LYS A 95 1.70 4.61 12.22
C LYS A 95 1.40 6.06 11.89
N GLU A 96 1.97 6.98 12.68
CA GLU A 96 1.85 8.41 12.42
C GLU A 96 2.39 8.76 11.02
N ARG A 97 3.54 8.19 10.64
CA ARG A 97 4.10 8.37 9.29
C ARG A 97 3.15 7.88 8.20
N VAL A 98 2.60 6.68 8.32
CA VAL A 98 1.65 6.09 7.35
C VAL A 98 0.37 6.93 7.27
N VAL A 99 -0.18 7.38 8.40
CA VAL A 99 -1.36 8.25 8.43
C VAL A 99 -1.07 9.58 7.74
N LYS A 100 0.06 10.24 8.03
CA LYS A 100 0.39 11.51 7.37
C LYS A 100 0.63 11.34 5.87
N TYR A 101 1.21 10.23 5.42
CA TYR A 101 1.24 9.93 4.00
C TYR A 101 -0.15 9.76 3.41
N ALA A 102 -1.05 9.04 4.09
CA ALA A 102 -2.42 8.90 3.63
C ALA A 102 -3.16 10.24 3.54
N ILE A 103 -2.92 11.16 4.47
CA ILE A 103 -3.46 12.54 4.45
C ILE A 103 -2.89 13.33 3.27
N ASP A 104 -1.57 13.34 3.11
CA ASP A 104 -0.90 14.06 2.03
C ASP A 104 -1.39 13.59 0.66
N LEU A 105 -1.48 12.27 0.46
CA LEU A 105 -2.01 11.67 -0.76
C LEU A 105 -3.48 12.02 -1.00
N ALA A 106 -4.29 12.08 0.06
CA ALA A 106 -5.69 12.48 0.01
C ALA A 106 -5.89 13.99 -0.24
N SER A 107 -4.83 14.81 -0.15
CA SER A 107 -4.88 16.22 -0.55
C SER A 107 -4.80 16.43 -2.07
N THR A 108 -4.43 15.38 -2.80
CA THR A 108 -4.32 15.37 -4.27
C THR A 108 -5.39 14.49 -4.89
N VAL A 109 -5.86 14.81 -6.10
CA VAL A 109 -6.80 13.94 -6.88
C VAL A 109 -6.28 12.51 -6.83
N PRO A 110 -7.10 11.49 -6.48
CA PRO A 110 -8.56 11.47 -6.41
C PRO A 110 -9.15 11.90 -5.06
N PHE A 111 -8.36 12.55 -4.22
CA PHE A 111 -8.72 13.08 -2.90
C PHE A 111 -9.13 12.01 -1.89
N LYS A 112 -8.65 10.78 -2.08
CA LYS A 112 -8.92 9.65 -1.19
C LYS A 112 -7.73 8.71 -1.13
N SER A 113 -7.51 8.13 0.04
CA SER A 113 -6.49 7.11 0.24
C SER A 113 -7.01 5.97 1.11
N ILE A 114 -6.43 4.79 0.92
CA ILE A 114 -6.74 3.60 1.70
C ILE A 114 -5.45 3.08 2.32
N ILE A 115 -5.40 3.00 3.64
CA ILE A 115 -4.32 2.35 4.38
C ILE A 115 -4.61 0.85 4.40
N LEU A 116 -3.68 0.05 3.89
CA LEU A 116 -3.71 -1.40 3.95
C LEU A 116 -2.77 -1.88 5.06
N THR A 117 -3.34 -2.60 6.02
CA THR A 117 -2.69 -3.02 7.28
C THR A 117 -3.12 -4.43 7.68
N THR A 118 -2.49 -5.04 8.68
CA THR A 118 -2.98 -6.29 9.27
C THR A 118 -4.16 -6.06 10.22
N PRO A 119 -5.01 -7.09 10.48
CA PRO A 119 -6.16 -6.95 11.38
C PRO A 119 -5.78 -6.46 12.79
N GLU A 120 -4.63 -6.89 13.30
CA GLU A 120 -4.16 -6.52 14.64
C GLU A 120 -3.85 -5.03 14.75
N LYS A 121 -3.40 -4.42 13.64
CA LYS A 121 -3.03 -3.00 13.60
C LYS A 121 -4.16 -2.07 13.19
N GLU A 122 -5.26 -2.60 12.66
CA GLU A 122 -6.38 -1.77 12.19
C GLU A 122 -6.90 -0.85 13.31
N GLU A 123 -7.14 -1.40 14.51
CA GLU A 123 -7.58 -0.62 15.67
C GLU A 123 -6.58 0.49 16.02
N GLU A 124 -5.28 0.22 15.95
CA GLU A 124 -4.24 1.20 16.24
C GLU A 124 -4.26 2.40 15.28
N TYR A 125 -4.64 2.19 14.01
CA TYR A 125 -4.84 3.28 13.04
C TYR A 125 -6.13 4.06 13.31
N LEU A 126 -7.22 3.36 13.65
CA LEU A 126 -8.51 3.98 13.96
C LEU A 126 -8.44 4.86 15.21
N GLU A 127 -7.59 4.51 16.17
CA GLU A 127 -7.37 5.28 17.40
C GLU A 127 -6.44 6.49 17.23
N ASN A 128 -5.67 6.55 16.14
CA ASN A 128 -4.70 7.61 15.89
C ASN A 128 -5.38 9.00 15.82
N GLU A 129 -4.86 9.98 16.54
CA GLU A 129 -5.46 11.32 16.62
C GLU A 129 -5.52 12.04 15.27
N HIS A 130 -4.51 11.83 14.42
CA HIS A 130 -4.46 12.41 13.08
C HIS A 130 -5.45 11.74 12.12
N TYR A 131 -5.91 10.52 12.42
CA TYR A 131 -6.90 9.82 11.61
C TYR A 131 -8.35 10.23 11.92
N LYS A 132 -8.69 10.42 13.21
CA LYS A 132 -10.08 10.55 13.70
C LYS A 132 -10.96 11.59 12.99
N ASN A 133 -10.38 12.61 12.35
CA ASN A 133 -11.12 13.69 11.71
C ASN A 133 -10.94 13.76 10.17
N VAL A 134 -10.37 12.72 9.55
CA VAL A 134 -10.11 12.70 8.10
C VAL A 134 -11.04 11.71 7.42
N LYS A 135 -11.96 12.22 6.58
CA LYS A 135 -13.00 11.39 5.92
C LYS A 135 -12.52 10.76 4.63
N GLU A 136 -11.42 11.28 4.10
CA GLU A 136 -10.81 10.94 2.83
C GLU A 136 -9.91 9.70 2.95
N ILE A 137 -9.63 9.26 4.19
CA ILE A 137 -8.81 8.09 4.48
C ILE A 137 -9.71 6.98 4.99
N THR A 138 -9.45 5.76 4.54
CA THR A 138 -10.05 4.56 5.12
C THR A 138 -8.97 3.55 5.44
N VAL A 139 -9.18 2.74 6.46
CA VAL A 139 -8.32 1.62 6.80
C VAL A 139 -8.99 0.33 6.36
N LYS A 140 -8.23 -0.58 5.76
CA LYS A 140 -8.68 -1.91 5.34
C LYS A 140 -7.63 -2.94 5.75
N SER A 141 -8.08 -4.07 6.28
CA SER A 141 -7.17 -5.10 6.77
C SER A 141 -7.53 -6.51 6.30
N GLY A 142 -6.56 -7.43 6.44
CA GLY A 142 -6.75 -8.86 6.21
C GLY A 142 -7.44 -9.21 4.89
N ASP A 143 -8.49 -10.03 4.97
CA ASP A 143 -9.27 -10.47 3.81
C ASP A 143 -9.94 -9.33 3.04
N GLU A 144 -10.31 -8.24 3.73
CA GLU A 144 -10.91 -7.09 3.06
C GLU A 144 -9.89 -6.39 2.16
N ALA A 145 -8.68 -6.18 2.65
CA ALA A 145 -7.58 -5.62 1.87
C ALA A 145 -7.18 -6.55 0.71
N ILE A 146 -7.17 -7.86 0.91
CA ILE A 146 -6.90 -8.84 -0.17
C ILE A 146 -7.99 -8.78 -1.25
N ARG A 147 -9.26 -8.78 -0.87
CA ARG A 147 -10.39 -8.65 -1.81
C ARG A 147 -10.31 -7.35 -2.60
N LEU A 148 -9.90 -6.25 -1.97
CA LEU A 148 -9.70 -4.97 -2.63
C LEU A 148 -8.61 -5.06 -3.72
N ILE A 149 -7.45 -5.64 -3.41
CA ILE A 149 -6.36 -5.84 -4.37
C ILE A 149 -6.83 -6.71 -5.54
N ASN A 150 -7.53 -7.81 -5.26
CA ASN A 150 -8.07 -8.68 -6.31
C ASN A 150 -9.05 -7.95 -7.22
N SER A 151 -9.96 -7.15 -6.65
CA SER A 151 -10.92 -6.35 -7.42
C SER A 151 -10.24 -5.34 -8.35
N PHE A 152 -9.15 -4.69 -7.93
CA PHE A 152 -8.44 -3.76 -8.83
C PHE A 152 -7.65 -4.46 -9.90
N TRP A 153 -7.07 -5.60 -9.55
CA TRP A 153 -6.39 -6.43 -10.52
C TRP A 153 -7.35 -6.89 -11.60
N GLU A 154 -8.56 -7.35 -11.25
CA GLU A 154 -9.61 -7.71 -12.22
C GLU A 154 -9.97 -6.55 -13.15
N ARG A 155 -10.04 -5.31 -12.63
CA ARG A 155 -10.27 -4.10 -13.46
C ARG A 155 -9.09 -3.74 -14.37
N CYS A 156 -7.89 -4.21 -14.05
CA CYS A 156 -6.67 -3.95 -14.84
C CYS A 156 -6.43 -4.96 -15.97
N CYS A 157 -7.13 -6.11 -15.93
CA CYS A 157 -7.01 -7.22 -16.86
C CYS A 157 -8.10 -7.18 -17.92
#